data_AF-A0A560HD33-F1
#
_entry.id   AF-A0A560HD33-F1
#
_cell.length_a   1.000
_cell.length_b   1.000
_cell.length_c   1.000
_cell.angle_alpha   90.00
_cell.angle_beta   90.00
_cell.angle_gamma   90.00
#
_symmetry.space_group_name_H-M   'P 1'
#
loop_
_entity.id
_entity.type
_entity.pdbx_description
1 polymer ?
#
loop_
_entity_poly.entity_id
_entity_poly.type
_entity_poly.pdbx_seq_one_letter_code
_entity_poly.pdbx_strand_id
1 'polypeptide(L)'
;MPLPRSLLLAGAATLTLAACAAQAPENKPATGAVAMNQIQVIGTHNSYHAGIAASESVLWQKTRPELYAALDYRHQALTSQLSAGVRQVELDIFADSKGGLYAHPAGPGLAARAGLPADPPFDPNHLMDKPGFKVMHVQDVDYRSTCQPFTACLAEIRAWSQAHPGHVPLFILLETKEETLSLSFPTVTPEALTPASLDALDREILSVFKADEIITPDRVRGDAATLNAAIRTRGWPSLEEARGKVVFLLDQRAISARYLEGHPSLKGRVAFTNAKVDPNGVASDDAAFIEMNDGPGDAITALVRQGYLVRTRSDADTKEARANDTRRRDMALGSGAQMVSTDYPASEPAATGFVVSLPGGGAARCNPVTAGANCVSQGLDR
;
A
#
# COMPACT_ATOMS: atom_id res chain seq x y z
N MET A 1 -12.68 91.58 -1.05
CA MET A 1 -13.52 91.56 -2.27
C MET A 1 -12.66 91.09 -3.44
N PRO A 2 -13.24 90.46 -4.47
CA PRO A 2 -13.69 89.06 -4.64
C PRO A 2 -12.60 88.23 -5.39
N LEU A 3 -12.62 86.90 -5.57
CA LEU A 3 -13.35 86.11 -6.59
C LEU A 3 -12.85 84.63 -6.51
N PRO A 4 -13.64 83.66 -7.00
CA PRO A 4 -13.49 82.23 -6.71
C PRO A 4 -12.61 81.49 -7.72
N ARG A 5 -12.06 80.33 -7.32
CA ARG A 5 -11.42 79.36 -8.21
C ARG A 5 -12.19 78.04 -8.18
N SER A 6 -12.46 77.58 -9.40
CA SER A 6 -13.30 76.48 -9.83
C SER A 6 -12.89 75.11 -9.30
N LEU A 7 -13.86 74.29 -8.91
CA LEU A 7 -13.69 72.85 -8.71
C LEU A 7 -13.66 72.13 -10.07
N LEU A 8 -12.59 71.37 -10.31
CA LEU A 8 -12.51 70.34 -11.34
C LEU A 8 -12.85 68.99 -10.69
N LEU A 9 -13.93 68.35 -11.15
CA LEU A 9 -14.22 66.95 -10.85
C LEU A 9 -13.29 66.06 -11.71
N ALA A 10 -12.49 65.22 -11.06
CA ALA A 10 -11.85 64.07 -11.69
C ALA A 10 -12.58 62.79 -11.24
N GLY A 11 -13.31 62.16 -12.16
CA GLY A 11 -13.95 60.87 -11.94
C GLY A 11 -12.91 59.74 -11.99
N ALA A 12 -12.81 58.97 -10.92
CA ALA A 12 -12.04 57.73 -10.88
C ALA A 12 -12.95 56.56 -11.29
N ALA A 13 -12.69 55.99 -12.47
CA ALA A 13 -13.32 54.74 -12.91
C ALA A 13 -12.60 53.56 -12.23
N THR A 14 -13.32 52.83 -11.37
CA THR A 14 -12.85 51.58 -10.77
C THR A 14 -13.18 50.41 -11.70
N LEU A 15 -12.17 49.86 -12.37
CA LEU A 15 -12.27 48.55 -13.03
C LEU A 15 -12.29 47.46 -11.95
N THR A 16 -13.43 46.79 -11.78
CA THR A 16 -13.55 45.56 -11.00
C THR A 16 -13.19 44.36 -11.89
N LEU A 17 -12.01 43.79 -11.67
CA LEU A 17 -11.63 42.48 -12.23
C LEU A 17 -12.41 41.40 -11.47
N ALA A 18 -13.45 40.85 -12.10
CA ALA A 18 -14.12 39.66 -11.63
C ALA A 18 -13.18 38.44 -11.82
N ALA A 19 -12.56 37.99 -10.73
CA ALA A 19 -11.84 36.73 -10.71
C ALA A 19 -12.84 35.57 -10.85
N CYS A 20 -12.91 34.96 -12.02
CA CYS A 20 -13.55 33.65 -12.19
C CYS A 20 -12.68 32.61 -11.47
N ALA A 21 -13.05 32.26 -10.24
CA ALA A 21 -12.56 31.04 -9.61
C ALA A 21 -13.13 29.86 -10.41
N ALA A 22 -12.30 29.22 -11.23
CA ALA A 22 -12.65 27.96 -11.87
C ALA A 22 -12.82 26.90 -10.78
N GLN A 23 -14.06 26.64 -10.38
CA GLN A 23 -14.40 25.49 -9.56
C GLN A 23 -14.12 24.23 -10.38
N ALA A 24 -13.28 23.35 -9.85
CA ALA A 24 -13.13 22.01 -10.39
C ALA A 24 -14.51 21.33 -10.38
N PRO A 25 -14.89 20.59 -11.43
CA PRO A 25 -16.19 19.93 -11.47
C PRO A 25 -16.29 18.91 -10.33
N GLU A 26 -17.31 19.05 -9.48
CA GLU A 26 -17.76 17.97 -8.60
C GLU A 26 -18.35 16.86 -9.46
N ASN A 27 -17.50 15.91 -9.88
CA ASN A 27 -17.93 14.73 -10.61
C ASN A 27 -18.65 13.78 -9.64
N LYS A 28 -19.98 13.92 -9.53
CA LYS A 28 -20.84 12.93 -8.88
C LYS A 28 -20.93 11.69 -9.77
N PRO A 29 -20.62 10.47 -9.27
CA PRO A 29 -20.83 9.24 -10.01
C PRO A 29 -22.32 9.08 -10.36
N ALA A 30 -22.60 8.40 -11.47
CA ALA A 30 -23.95 8.05 -11.88
C ALA A 30 -24.65 7.28 -10.75
N THR A 31 -25.81 7.79 -10.31
CA THR A 31 -26.78 7.17 -9.39
C THR A 31 -26.22 6.55 -8.11
N GLY A 32 -25.95 7.34 -7.07
CA GLY A 32 -26.01 6.94 -5.64
C GLY A 32 -25.16 5.76 -5.15
N ALA A 33 -24.42 5.08 -6.02
CA ALA A 33 -23.63 3.90 -5.74
C ALA A 33 -22.25 4.33 -5.24
N VAL A 34 -21.78 3.68 -4.17
CA VAL A 34 -20.45 3.90 -3.59
C VAL A 34 -19.41 3.36 -4.57
N ALA A 35 -18.42 4.16 -4.96
CA ALA A 35 -17.28 3.71 -5.76
C ALA A 35 -16.23 3.01 -4.88
N MET A 36 -15.40 2.15 -5.47
CA MET A 36 -14.41 1.39 -4.68
C MET A 36 -13.34 2.26 -3.99
N ASN A 37 -13.09 3.49 -4.46
CA ASN A 37 -12.20 4.44 -3.78
C ASN A 37 -12.92 5.33 -2.73
N GLN A 38 -14.23 5.09 -2.51
CA GLN A 38 -15.05 5.77 -1.49
C GLN A 38 -15.28 4.90 -0.25
N ILE A 39 -14.49 3.83 -0.08
CA ILE A 39 -14.39 3.09 1.18
C ILE A 39 -13.02 3.34 1.83
N GLN A 40 -12.91 3.03 3.11
CA GLN A 40 -11.64 2.95 3.83
C GLN A 40 -11.54 1.59 4.51
N VAL A 41 -10.36 1.00 4.46
CA VAL A 41 -10.04 -0.30 5.05
C VAL A 41 -8.78 -0.23 5.91
N ILE A 42 -8.64 -1.17 6.84
CA ILE A 42 -7.38 -1.43 7.52
C ILE A 42 -6.58 -2.43 6.69
N GLY A 43 -5.28 -2.14 6.59
CA GLY A 43 -4.30 -3.07 6.08
C GLY A 43 -3.26 -3.43 7.11
N THR A 44 -2.53 -4.51 6.86
CA THR A 44 -1.32 -4.84 7.62
C THR A 44 -0.08 -4.48 6.80
N HIS A 45 0.92 -3.92 7.47
CA HIS A 45 2.25 -3.66 6.93
C HIS A 45 3.09 -4.92 7.09
N ASN A 46 3.86 -5.30 6.08
CA ASN A 46 4.55 -6.60 6.02
C ASN A 46 3.66 -7.80 6.41
N SER A 47 2.49 -7.98 5.79
CA SER A 47 1.47 -8.98 6.21
C SER A 47 1.98 -10.42 6.32
N TYR A 48 3.08 -10.74 5.66
CA TYR A 48 3.71 -12.06 5.68
C TYR A 48 4.68 -12.27 6.86
N HIS A 49 5.02 -11.21 7.60
CA HIS A 49 6.09 -11.22 8.59
C HIS A 49 5.80 -12.19 9.74
N ALA A 50 6.60 -13.26 9.84
CA ALA A 50 6.41 -14.31 10.84
C ALA A 50 7.13 -14.02 12.17
N GLY A 51 7.88 -12.92 12.23
CA GLY A 51 8.77 -12.57 13.33
C GLY A 51 10.11 -13.29 13.27
N ILE A 52 11.03 -12.81 14.09
CA ILE A 52 12.40 -13.31 14.20
C ILE A 52 12.42 -14.55 15.13
N ALA A 53 13.22 -15.56 14.80
CA ALA A 53 13.35 -16.77 15.61
C ALA A 53 14.01 -16.51 16.97
N ALA A 54 13.92 -17.45 17.91
CA ALA A 54 14.28 -17.22 19.30
C ALA A 54 15.78 -16.95 19.49
N SER A 55 16.66 -17.78 18.92
CA SER A 55 18.11 -17.56 19.04
C SER A 55 18.55 -16.35 18.24
N GLU A 56 17.99 -16.14 17.05
CA GLU A 56 18.23 -14.94 16.24
C GLU A 56 17.78 -13.65 16.98
N SER A 57 16.67 -13.70 17.72
CA SER A 57 16.18 -12.58 18.55
C SER A 57 17.16 -12.25 19.66
N VAL A 58 17.66 -13.26 20.39
CA VAL A 58 18.70 -13.05 21.43
C VAL A 58 19.95 -12.40 20.83
N LEU A 59 20.36 -12.84 19.64
CA LEU A 59 21.50 -12.27 18.93
C LEU A 59 21.26 -10.81 18.55
N TRP A 60 20.12 -10.49 17.92
CA TRP A 60 19.80 -9.14 17.45
C TRP A 60 19.51 -8.16 18.57
N GLN A 61 18.82 -8.57 19.64
CA GLN A 61 18.65 -7.75 20.84
C GLN A 61 20.01 -7.35 21.44
N LYS A 62 20.98 -8.28 21.49
CA LYS A 62 22.30 -8.01 22.05
C LYS A 62 23.17 -7.13 21.14
N THR A 63 23.13 -7.37 19.84
CA THR A 63 24.10 -6.79 18.90
C THR A 63 23.57 -5.61 18.10
N ARG A 64 22.24 -5.50 17.96
CA ARG A 64 21.51 -4.50 17.17
C ARG A 64 20.14 -4.19 17.80
N PRO A 65 20.09 -3.71 19.07
CA PRO A 65 18.83 -3.57 19.80
C PRO A 65 17.81 -2.65 19.11
N GLU A 66 18.25 -1.56 18.48
CA GLU A 66 17.35 -0.63 17.77
C GLU A 66 16.72 -1.27 16.52
N LEU A 67 17.53 -2.02 15.75
CA LEU A 67 17.06 -2.78 14.60
C LEU A 67 16.05 -3.83 15.05
N TYR A 68 16.40 -4.64 16.06
CA TYR A 68 15.49 -5.65 16.59
C TYR A 68 14.17 -5.04 17.03
N ALA A 69 14.21 -3.93 17.78
CA ALA A 69 13.01 -3.28 18.27
C ALA A 69 12.07 -2.81 17.14
N ALA A 70 12.63 -2.34 16.01
CA ALA A 70 11.84 -1.96 14.84
C ALA A 70 11.17 -3.15 14.12
N LEU A 71 11.69 -4.36 14.33
CA LEU A 71 11.25 -5.61 13.70
C LEU A 71 10.49 -6.54 14.67
N ASP A 72 10.33 -6.17 15.94
CA ASP A 72 9.79 -7.03 16.99
C ASP A 72 8.25 -7.05 16.98
N TYR A 73 7.69 -7.60 15.91
CA TYR A 73 6.27 -7.89 15.74
C TYR A 73 6.12 -9.15 14.87
N ARG A 74 4.89 -9.56 14.59
CA ARG A 74 4.57 -10.66 13.68
C ARG A 74 3.09 -10.62 13.35
N HIS A 75 2.75 -11.28 12.26
CA HIS A 75 1.38 -11.47 11.83
C HIS A 75 0.96 -12.94 11.84
N GLN A 76 -0.35 -13.15 11.99
CA GLN A 76 -1.02 -14.41 11.65
C GLN A 76 -0.88 -14.72 10.15
N ALA A 77 -1.24 -15.93 9.72
CA ALA A 77 -1.36 -16.26 8.29
C ALA A 77 -2.30 -15.29 7.55
N LEU A 78 -2.08 -15.12 6.24
CA LEU A 78 -2.82 -14.15 5.42
C LEU A 78 -4.34 -14.38 5.48
N THR A 79 -4.79 -15.65 5.40
CA THR A 79 -6.21 -16.02 5.54
C THR A 79 -6.82 -15.62 6.88
N SER A 80 -6.06 -15.74 7.98
CA SER A 80 -6.53 -15.35 9.31
C SER A 80 -6.67 -13.82 9.40
N GLN A 81 -5.73 -13.06 8.85
CA GLN A 81 -5.82 -11.61 8.78
C GLN A 81 -7.05 -11.16 7.96
N LEU A 82 -7.27 -11.74 6.78
CA LEU A 82 -8.45 -11.46 5.96
C LEU A 82 -9.76 -11.81 6.70
N SER A 83 -9.79 -12.94 7.39
CA SER A 83 -10.96 -13.35 8.20
C SER A 83 -11.18 -12.44 9.42
N ALA A 84 -10.12 -11.80 9.93
CA ALA A 84 -10.19 -10.82 11.00
C ALA A 84 -10.58 -9.40 10.54
N GLY A 85 -10.79 -9.20 9.23
CA GLY A 85 -11.28 -7.94 8.67
C GLY A 85 -10.22 -7.07 8.01
N VAL A 86 -8.98 -7.55 7.84
CA VAL A 86 -7.98 -6.89 7.00
C VAL A 86 -8.41 -6.96 5.54
N ARG A 87 -8.30 -5.85 4.80
CA ARG A 87 -8.61 -5.79 3.35
C ARG A 87 -7.48 -5.15 2.51
N GLN A 88 -6.36 -4.81 3.13
CA GLN A 88 -5.10 -4.56 2.44
C GLN A 88 -4.01 -5.43 3.04
N VAL A 89 -3.28 -6.14 2.19
CA VAL A 89 -2.09 -6.91 2.59
C VAL A 89 -0.88 -6.41 1.82
N GLU A 90 0.29 -6.58 2.40
CA GLU A 90 1.58 -6.14 1.87
C GLU A 90 2.52 -7.34 1.77
N LEU A 91 3.20 -7.47 0.64
CA LEU A 91 4.15 -8.53 0.34
C LEU A 91 5.45 -7.91 -0.18
N ASP A 92 6.52 -8.09 0.56
CA ASP A 92 7.86 -7.71 0.14
C ASP A 92 8.39 -8.82 -0.76
N ILE A 93 8.77 -8.46 -1.98
CA ILE A 93 9.13 -9.41 -3.01
C ILE A 93 10.58 -9.23 -3.44
N PHE A 94 11.32 -10.32 -3.37
CA PHE A 94 12.70 -10.42 -3.85
C PHE A 94 12.75 -11.33 -5.07
N ALA A 95 13.41 -10.89 -6.14
CA ALA A 95 13.65 -11.72 -7.31
C ALA A 95 14.75 -12.77 -7.04
N ASP A 96 14.49 -14.02 -7.42
CA ASP A 96 15.46 -15.10 -7.39
C ASP A 96 15.33 -15.91 -8.69
N SER A 97 15.86 -15.37 -9.78
CA SER A 97 15.67 -15.90 -11.13
C SER A 97 16.27 -17.30 -11.33
N LYS A 98 17.27 -17.67 -10.52
CA LYS A 98 17.95 -18.98 -10.58
C LYS A 98 17.58 -19.91 -9.44
N GLY A 99 16.99 -19.40 -8.36
CA GLY A 99 16.82 -20.13 -7.13
C GLY A 99 18.09 -20.17 -6.29
N GLY A 100 17.92 -20.35 -5.00
CA GLY A 100 19.00 -20.58 -4.03
C GLY A 100 19.65 -19.30 -3.49
N LEU A 101 19.32 -18.12 -4.03
CA LEU A 101 19.96 -16.87 -3.59
C LEU A 101 19.69 -16.57 -2.10
N TYR A 102 18.51 -16.96 -1.61
CA TYR A 102 18.06 -16.74 -0.23
C TYR A 102 17.95 -18.03 0.60
N ALA A 103 18.52 -19.14 0.11
CA ALA A 103 18.41 -20.45 0.79
C ALA A 103 19.29 -20.57 2.05
N HIS A 104 20.28 -19.69 2.21
CA HIS A 104 21.27 -19.75 3.28
C HIS A 104 21.47 -18.37 3.94
N PRO A 105 20.46 -17.82 4.61
CA PRO A 105 20.58 -16.53 5.29
C PRO A 105 21.64 -16.58 6.41
N ALA A 106 22.23 -15.42 6.74
CA ALA A 106 23.32 -15.36 7.72
C ALA A 106 22.91 -15.70 9.16
N GLY A 107 21.63 -15.45 9.52
CA GLY A 107 21.08 -15.59 10.88
C GLY A 107 21.45 -16.90 11.59
N PRO A 108 21.13 -18.08 11.05
CA PRO A 108 21.39 -19.36 11.72
C PRO A 108 22.89 -19.61 11.96
N GLY A 109 23.74 -19.22 11.00
CA GLY A 109 25.20 -19.34 11.14
C GLY A 109 25.77 -18.39 12.20
N LEU A 110 25.21 -17.18 12.33
CA LEU A 110 25.59 -16.23 13.37
C LEU A 110 25.14 -16.68 14.77
N ALA A 111 23.91 -17.18 14.89
CA ALA A 111 23.38 -17.74 16.13
C ALA A 111 24.23 -18.93 16.62
N ALA A 112 24.60 -19.84 15.71
CA ALA A 112 25.49 -20.96 16.03
C ALA A 112 26.87 -20.51 16.51
N ARG A 113 27.49 -19.51 15.87
CA ARG A 113 28.77 -18.93 16.30
C ARG A 113 28.67 -18.25 17.68
N ALA A 114 27.50 -17.75 18.05
CA ALA A 114 27.23 -17.19 19.37
C ALA A 114 26.95 -18.25 20.45
N GLY A 115 26.99 -19.54 20.10
CA GLY A 115 26.72 -20.65 21.03
C GLY A 115 25.25 -20.81 21.39
N LEU A 116 24.34 -20.28 20.56
CA LEU A 116 22.90 -20.37 20.78
C LEU A 116 22.33 -21.67 20.16
N PRO A 117 21.24 -22.22 20.71
CA PRO A 117 20.62 -23.42 20.15
C PRO A 117 20.06 -23.15 18.74
N ALA A 118 19.97 -24.19 17.92
CA ALA A 118 19.40 -24.08 16.58
C ALA A 118 17.90 -23.72 16.65
N ASP A 119 17.50 -22.69 15.92
CA ASP A 119 16.09 -22.36 15.70
C ASP A 119 15.43 -23.36 14.73
N PRO A 120 14.08 -23.47 14.72
CA PRO A 120 13.37 -24.25 13.70
C PRO A 120 13.79 -23.83 12.28
N PRO A 121 13.90 -24.77 11.33
CA PRO A 121 14.20 -24.45 9.93
C PRO A 121 13.23 -23.40 9.40
N PHE A 122 13.76 -22.35 8.75
CA PHE A 122 12.93 -21.30 8.16
C PHE A 122 12.30 -21.75 6.82
N ASP A 123 12.98 -22.64 6.10
CA ASP A 123 12.54 -23.21 4.82
C ASP A 123 12.66 -24.75 4.84
N PRO A 124 11.80 -25.45 5.60
CA PRO A 124 11.86 -26.91 5.71
C PRO A 124 11.54 -27.64 4.39
N ASN A 125 10.93 -26.94 3.43
CA ASN A 125 10.47 -27.50 2.15
C ASN A 125 11.36 -27.11 0.97
N HIS A 126 12.52 -26.47 1.22
CA HIS A 126 13.48 -26.10 0.18
C HIS A 126 12.84 -25.24 -0.92
N LEU A 127 11.95 -24.32 -0.54
CA LEU A 127 11.27 -23.41 -1.45
C LEU A 127 12.20 -22.30 -1.94
N MET A 128 13.20 -21.92 -1.14
CA MET A 128 14.21 -20.93 -1.51
C MET A 128 15.16 -21.46 -2.57
N ASP A 129 15.36 -22.78 -2.67
CA ASP A 129 16.23 -23.41 -3.67
C ASP A 129 15.68 -23.31 -5.11
N LYS A 130 14.39 -23.01 -5.26
CA LYS A 130 13.70 -22.97 -6.57
C LYS A 130 13.72 -21.55 -7.14
N PRO A 131 13.69 -21.35 -8.48
CA PRO A 131 13.48 -20.03 -9.07
C PRO A 131 12.12 -19.39 -8.68
N GLY A 132 12.03 -18.06 -8.82
CA GLY A 132 10.80 -17.28 -8.67
C GLY A 132 10.86 -16.27 -7.52
N PHE A 133 9.82 -15.45 -7.38
CA PHE A 133 9.80 -14.41 -6.34
C PHE A 133 9.66 -15.00 -4.92
N LYS A 134 10.46 -14.46 -3.99
CA LYS A 134 10.46 -14.80 -2.56
C LYS A 134 9.80 -13.70 -1.75
N VAL A 135 9.10 -14.09 -0.69
CA VAL A 135 8.39 -13.17 0.21
C VAL A 135 9.07 -13.05 1.57
N MET A 136 9.81 -11.99 1.85
CA MET A 136 10.56 -11.85 3.10
C MET A 136 10.87 -10.38 3.39
N HIS A 137 11.21 -10.01 4.64
CA HIS A 137 11.35 -8.60 5.01
C HIS A 137 12.76 -8.08 4.80
N VAL A 138 13.74 -8.75 5.40
CA VAL A 138 15.17 -8.38 5.30
C VAL A 138 16.01 -9.64 5.15
N GLN A 139 16.65 -9.81 4.00
CA GLN A 139 17.24 -11.08 3.54
C GLN A 139 18.03 -11.88 4.58
N ASP A 140 19.00 -11.31 5.27
CA ASP A 140 19.89 -12.05 6.19
C ASP A 140 19.55 -11.85 7.67
N VAL A 141 18.51 -11.07 7.95
CA VAL A 141 18.20 -10.58 9.31
C VAL A 141 16.81 -11.04 9.74
N ASP A 142 15.83 -10.91 8.86
CA ASP A 142 14.40 -11.10 9.12
C ASP A 142 13.72 -11.65 7.86
N TYR A 143 13.93 -12.94 7.62
CA TYR A 143 13.59 -13.59 6.35
C TYR A 143 12.46 -14.63 6.49
N ARG A 144 11.85 -14.71 7.67
CA ARG A 144 10.79 -15.68 7.97
C ARG A 144 9.45 -15.13 7.55
N SER A 145 8.72 -15.94 6.81
CA SER A 145 7.43 -15.58 6.25
C SER A 145 6.38 -16.63 6.58
N THR A 146 5.14 -16.19 6.79
CA THR A 146 3.99 -17.06 7.01
C THR A 146 3.56 -17.80 5.74
N CYS A 147 4.00 -17.34 4.56
CA CYS A 147 3.74 -17.97 3.28
C CYS A 147 4.95 -17.84 2.33
N GLN A 148 5.22 -18.88 1.55
CA GLN A 148 6.26 -18.92 0.51
C GLN A 148 5.93 -20.00 -0.52
N PRO A 149 6.34 -19.87 -1.80
CA PRO A 149 6.85 -18.67 -2.48
C PRO A 149 5.73 -17.62 -2.70
N PHE A 150 6.04 -16.53 -3.42
CA PHE A 150 5.06 -15.48 -3.76
C PHE A 150 3.75 -16.02 -4.35
N THR A 151 3.82 -16.96 -5.29
CA THR A 151 2.63 -17.59 -5.89
C THR A 151 1.79 -18.38 -4.89
N ALA A 152 2.38 -18.96 -3.85
CA ALA A 152 1.63 -19.65 -2.80
C ALA A 152 0.94 -18.65 -1.85
N CYS A 153 1.59 -17.53 -1.53
CA CYS A 153 0.94 -16.42 -0.81
C CYS A 153 -0.29 -15.90 -1.57
N LEU A 154 -0.13 -15.67 -2.88
CA LEU A 154 -1.24 -15.25 -3.74
C LEU A 154 -2.36 -16.30 -3.81
N ALA A 155 -2.01 -17.59 -3.88
CA ALA A 155 -2.98 -18.68 -3.93
C ALA A 155 -3.81 -18.76 -2.64
N GLU A 156 -3.20 -18.50 -1.48
CA GLU A 156 -3.91 -18.43 -0.20
C GLU A 156 -4.93 -17.28 -0.18
N ILE A 157 -4.53 -16.07 -0.61
CA ILE A 157 -5.43 -14.92 -0.72
C ILE A 157 -6.57 -15.22 -1.70
N ARG A 158 -6.26 -15.81 -2.85
CA ARG A 158 -7.26 -16.17 -3.87
C ARG A 158 -8.27 -17.18 -3.35
N ALA A 159 -7.80 -18.23 -2.67
CA ALA A 159 -8.68 -19.24 -2.10
C ALA A 159 -9.64 -18.62 -1.07
N TRP A 160 -9.15 -17.71 -0.23
CA TRP A 160 -9.99 -16.96 0.68
C TRP A 160 -11.01 -16.09 -0.07
N SER A 161 -10.57 -15.35 -1.08
CA SER A 161 -11.42 -14.48 -1.90
C SER A 161 -12.57 -15.25 -2.56
N GLN A 162 -12.28 -16.42 -3.15
CA GLN A 162 -13.30 -17.28 -3.77
C GLN A 162 -14.31 -17.85 -2.78
N ALA A 163 -13.90 -18.07 -1.52
CA ALA A 163 -14.79 -18.49 -0.45
C ALA A 163 -15.68 -17.34 0.09
N HIS A 164 -15.34 -16.07 -0.22
CA HIS A 164 -16.02 -14.88 0.28
C HIS A 164 -16.37 -13.90 -0.85
N PRO A 165 -17.16 -14.28 -1.87
CA PRO A 165 -17.37 -13.47 -3.08
C PRO A 165 -18.02 -12.10 -2.82
N GLY A 166 -18.58 -11.87 -1.63
CA GLY A 166 -19.15 -10.60 -1.20
C GLY A 166 -18.16 -9.60 -0.64
N HIS A 167 -16.88 -9.96 -0.41
CA HIS A 167 -15.89 -9.09 0.21
C HIS A 167 -15.66 -7.80 -0.61
N VAL A 168 -15.37 -6.68 0.05
CA VAL A 168 -14.89 -5.46 -0.63
C VAL A 168 -13.54 -5.73 -1.30
N PRO A 169 -13.11 -4.94 -2.30
CA PRO A 169 -11.84 -5.19 -2.99
C PRO A 169 -10.68 -5.41 -2.02
N LEU A 170 -9.89 -6.45 -2.27
CA LEU A 170 -8.63 -6.65 -1.55
C LEU A 170 -7.53 -5.87 -2.26
N PHE A 171 -6.77 -5.09 -1.50
CA PHE A 171 -5.61 -4.38 -2.01
C PHE A 171 -4.35 -5.18 -1.65
N ILE A 172 -3.58 -5.58 -2.65
CA ILE A 172 -2.33 -6.33 -2.45
C ILE A 172 -1.19 -5.39 -2.84
N LEU A 173 -0.53 -4.83 -1.83
CA LEU A 173 0.64 -3.98 -1.99
C LEU A 173 1.88 -4.87 -2.18
N LEU A 174 2.64 -4.60 -3.23
CA LEU A 174 3.85 -5.30 -3.61
C LEU A 174 5.03 -4.35 -3.37
N GLU A 175 5.81 -4.62 -2.33
CA GLU A 175 7.05 -3.89 -2.07
C GLU A 175 8.20 -4.63 -2.75
N THR A 176 8.68 -4.09 -3.86
CA THR A 176 9.82 -4.67 -4.57
C THR A 176 11.14 -4.39 -3.87
N LYS A 177 11.95 -5.41 -3.59
CA LYS A 177 13.22 -5.25 -2.87
C LYS A 177 14.41 -5.50 -3.79
N GLU A 178 15.31 -4.52 -3.89
CA GLU A 178 16.58 -4.64 -4.62
C GLU A 178 17.79 -4.02 -3.86
N GLU A 179 17.56 -3.62 -2.60
CA GLU A 179 18.52 -2.90 -1.78
C GLU A 179 19.58 -3.82 -1.16
N THR A 180 20.84 -3.36 -1.16
CA THR A 180 21.93 -4.04 -0.47
C THR A 180 21.99 -3.64 1.00
N LEU A 181 22.34 -4.60 1.84
CA LEU A 181 22.56 -4.37 3.27
C LEU A 181 24.03 -4.06 3.54
N SER A 182 24.28 -2.98 4.30
CA SER A 182 25.60 -2.66 4.84
C SER A 182 25.69 -3.08 6.30
N LEU A 183 26.12 -4.32 6.53
CA LEU A 183 26.28 -4.90 7.86
C LEU A 183 27.74 -5.34 8.10
N SER A 184 28.08 -5.62 9.36
CA SER A 184 29.42 -6.04 9.76
C SER A 184 29.76 -7.49 9.36
N PHE A 185 28.90 -8.14 8.56
CA PHE A 185 29.05 -9.49 8.05
C PHE A 185 28.57 -9.54 6.60
N PRO A 186 29.05 -10.49 5.77
CA PRO A 186 28.59 -10.63 4.39
C PRO A 186 27.09 -10.94 4.32
N THR A 187 26.39 -10.21 3.45
CA THR A 187 24.96 -10.34 3.19
C THR A 187 24.71 -10.68 1.73
N VAL A 188 23.57 -11.30 1.45
CA VAL A 188 23.05 -11.53 0.12
C VAL A 188 22.82 -10.17 -0.56
N THR A 189 23.31 -10.06 -1.79
CA THR A 189 23.01 -8.97 -2.71
C THR A 189 21.77 -9.35 -3.52
N PRO A 190 20.63 -8.65 -3.37
CA PRO A 190 19.45 -8.95 -4.15
C PRO A 190 19.66 -8.81 -5.67
N GLU A 191 18.90 -9.55 -6.45
CA GLU A 191 18.85 -9.34 -7.90
C GLU A 191 18.23 -7.96 -8.21
N ALA A 192 18.83 -7.24 -9.16
CA ALA A 192 18.24 -6.01 -9.67
C ALA A 192 16.95 -6.30 -10.45
N LEU A 193 15.93 -5.49 -10.23
CA LEU A 193 14.65 -5.63 -10.92
C LEU A 193 14.70 -4.93 -12.27
N THR A 194 14.81 -5.75 -13.31
CA THR A 194 14.81 -5.32 -14.72
C THR A 194 13.38 -5.30 -15.28
N PRO A 195 13.12 -4.67 -16.44
CA PRO A 195 11.84 -4.80 -17.12
C PRO A 195 11.41 -6.26 -17.32
N ALA A 196 12.33 -7.16 -17.66
CA ALA A 196 12.04 -8.59 -17.81
C ALA A 196 11.65 -9.27 -16.48
N SER A 197 12.26 -8.86 -15.36
CA SER A 197 11.89 -9.32 -14.02
C SER A 197 10.47 -8.84 -13.67
N LEU A 198 10.13 -7.61 -14.03
CA LEU A 198 8.80 -7.05 -13.79
C LEU A 198 7.72 -7.69 -14.68
N ASP A 199 8.04 -8.04 -15.93
CA ASP A 199 7.15 -8.86 -16.76
C ASP A 199 6.95 -10.26 -16.16
N ALA A 200 7.97 -10.82 -15.49
CA ALA A 200 7.85 -12.09 -14.79
C ALA A 200 6.93 -11.96 -13.56
N LEU A 201 7.00 -10.85 -12.84
CA LEU A 201 6.09 -10.55 -11.74
C LEU A 201 4.62 -10.52 -12.21
N ASP A 202 4.34 -9.79 -13.29
CA ASP A 202 3.00 -9.77 -13.92
C ASP A 202 2.54 -11.20 -14.30
N ARG A 203 3.44 -12.01 -14.88
CA ARG A 203 3.13 -13.41 -15.22
C ARG A 203 2.87 -14.29 -14.01
N GLU A 204 3.60 -14.14 -12.91
CA GLU A 204 3.34 -14.89 -11.68
C GLU A 204 1.98 -14.54 -11.08
N ILE A 205 1.60 -13.25 -11.06
CA ILE A 205 0.26 -12.83 -10.64
C ILE A 205 -0.82 -13.48 -11.50
N LEU A 206 -0.68 -13.39 -12.83
CA LEU A 206 -1.64 -13.95 -13.80
C LEU A 206 -1.65 -15.48 -13.86
N SER A 207 -0.61 -16.14 -13.32
CA SER A 207 -0.61 -17.60 -13.16
C SER A 207 -1.53 -18.06 -12.03
N VAL A 208 -1.81 -17.18 -11.06
CA VAL A 208 -2.65 -17.46 -9.90
C VAL A 208 -4.04 -16.91 -10.09
N PHE A 209 -4.18 -15.63 -10.43
CA PHE A 209 -5.47 -14.94 -10.57
C PHE A 209 -5.93 -14.86 -12.02
N LYS A 210 -7.22 -15.10 -12.24
CA LYS A 210 -7.87 -14.90 -13.54
C LYS A 210 -8.16 -13.42 -13.78
N ALA A 211 -8.28 -13.04 -15.05
CA ALA A 211 -8.51 -11.65 -15.45
C ALA A 211 -9.78 -11.02 -14.83
N ASP A 212 -10.84 -11.81 -14.63
CA ASP A 212 -12.08 -11.36 -14.01
C ASP A 212 -12.02 -11.26 -12.48
N GLU A 213 -10.98 -11.80 -11.84
CA GLU A 213 -10.72 -11.70 -10.40
C GLU A 213 -9.91 -10.44 -10.06
N ILE A 214 -9.42 -9.68 -11.06
CA ILE A 214 -8.53 -8.53 -10.88
C ILE A 214 -9.19 -7.24 -11.42
N ILE A 215 -8.92 -6.12 -10.74
CA ILE A 215 -9.14 -4.78 -11.29
C ILE A 215 -7.79 -4.26 -11.76
N THR A 216 -7.57 -4.23 -13.08
CA THR A 216 -6.30 -3.80 -13.68
C THR A 216 -6.33 -2.31 -14.08
N PRO A 217 -5.14 -1.68 -14.27
CA PRO A 217 -5.02 -0.36 -14.87
C PRO A 217 -5.79 -0.21 -16.19
N ASP A 218 -5.73 -1.20 -17.08
CA ASP A 218 -6.45 -1.18 -18.36
C ASP A 218 -7.96 -1.14 -18.19
N ARG A 219 -8.51 -1.89 -17.22
CA ARG A 219 -9.94 -1.90 -16.94
C ARG A 219 -10.43 -0.55 -16.42
N VAL A 220 -9.63 0.13 -15.59
CA VAL A 220 -9.98 1.46 -15.07
C VAL A 220 -9.79 2.53 -16.14
N ARG A 221 -8.72 2.44 -16.94
CA ARG A 221 -8.43 3.40 -18.02
C ARG A 221 -9.51 3.35 -19.10
N GLY A 222 -9.96 2.17 -19.50
CA GLY A 222 -10.89 1.99 -20.62
C GLY A 222 -10.31 2.59 -21.91
N ASP A 223 -11.12 3.39 -22.59
CA ASP A 223 -10.77 4.14 -23.82
C ASP A 223 -10.10 5.50 -23.58
N ALA A 224 -9.86 5.91 -22.33
CA ALA A 224 -9.21 7.18 -22.05
C ALA A 224 -7.74 7.17 -22.54
N ALA A 225 -7.24 8.34 -22.95
CA ALA A 225 -5.87 8.49 -23.42
C ALA A 225 -4.83 8.07 -22.37
N THR A 226 -5.09 8.41 -21.10
CA THR A 226 -4.24 8.07 -19.96
C THR A 226 -5.12 7.59 -18.79
N LEU A 227 -4.54 6.75 -17.93
CA LEU A 227 -5.15 6.27 -16.70
C LEU A 227 -5.49 7.45 -15.78
N ASN A 228 -4.56 8.40 -15.61
CA ASN A 228 -4.83 9.59 -14.82
C ASN A 228 -6.05 10.36 -15.36
N ALA A 229 -6.17 10.56 -16.67
CA ALA A 229 -7.37 11.18 -17.25
C ALA A 229 -8.65 10.40 -16.92
N ALA A 230 -8.63 9.07 -16.94
CA ALA A 230 -9.77 8.24 -16.55
C ALA A 230 -10.13 8.43 -15.06
N ILE A 231 -9.14 8.40 -14.16
CA ILE A 231 -9.34 8.63 -12.72
C ILE A 231 -9.96 10.00 -12.45
N ARG A 232 -9.46 11.04 -13.14
CA ARG A 232 -9.89 12.43 -12.91
C ARG A 232 -11.26 12.76 -13.50
N THR A 233 -11.73 12.00 -14.48
CA THR A 233 -12.99 12.30 -15.20
C THR A 233 -14.09 11.30 -14.91
N ARG A 234 -13.81 10.00 -15.01
CA ARG A 234 -14.76 8.91 -14.76
C ARG A 234 -14.70 8.37 -13.35
N GLY A 235 -13.50 8.34 -12.77
CA GLY A 235 -13.27 7.75 -11.45
C GLY A 235 -13.12 6.23 -11.50
N TRP A 236 -13.31 5.61 -10.33
CA TRP A 236 -13.15 4.17 -10.14
C TRP A 236 -14.46 3.40 -10.39
N PRO A 237 -14.39 2.08 -10.66
CA PRO A 237 -15.58 1.23 -10.71
C PRO A 237 -16.45 1.36 -9.46
N SER A 238 -17.74 1.06 -9.61
CA SER A 238 -18.63 0.95 -8.46
C SER A 238 -18.15 -0.14 -7.51
N LEU A 239 -18.47 -0.02 -6.22
CA LEU A 239 -18.13 -1.04 -5.22
C LEU A 239 -18.76 -2.38 -5.60
N GLU A 240 -19.97 -2.38 -6.17
CA GLU A 240 -20.64 -3.60 -6.64
C GLU A 240 -19.84 -4.33 -7.72
N GLU A 241 -19.33 -3.60 -8.72
CA GLU A 241 -18.46 -4.17 -9.77
C GLU A 241 -17.07 -4.60 -9.28
N ALA A 242 -16.70 -4.17 -8.07
CA ALA A 242 -15.40 -4.39 -7.48
C ALA A 242 -15.41 -5.51 -6.41
N ARG A 243 -16.58 -5.94 -5.93
CA ARG A 243 -16.70 -7.04 -4.96
C ARG A 243 -16.06 -8.33 -5.45
N GLY A 244 -15.45 -9.06 -4.52
CA GLY A 244 -14.81 -10.34 -4.82
C GLY A 244 -13.55 -10.24 -5.69
N LYS A 245 -13.02 -9.02 -5.90
CA LYS A 245 -11.84 -8.79 -6.76
C LYS A 245 -10.65 -8.28 -5.96
N VAL A 246 -9.48 -8.40 -6.57
CA VAL A 246 -8.21 -7.91 -6.03
C VAL A 246 -7.65 -6.77 -6.88
N VAL A 247 -6.85 -5.91 -6.25
CA VAL A 247 -6.15 -4.78 -6.87
C VAL A 247 -4.69 -4.88 -6.46
N PHE A 248 -3.78 -5.00 -7.44
CA PHE A 248 -2.34 -5.02 -7.17
C PHE A 248 -1.76 -3.61 -7.22
N LEU A 249 -0.99 -3.24 -6.20
CA LEU A 249 -0.39 -1.92 -6.02
C LEU A 249 1.11 -2.10 -5.88
N LEU A 250 1.91 -1.33 -6.60
CA LEU A 250 3.36 -1.38 -6.55
C LEU A 250 3.87 -0.20 -5.72
N ASP A 251 4.56 -0.48 -4.61
CA ASP A 251 5.00 0.56 -3.68
C ASP A 251 6.19 1.37 -4.22
N GLN A 252 7.33 0.73 -4.46
CA GLN A 252 8.60 1.44 -4.65
C GLN A 252 8.57 2.41 -5.84
N ARG A 253 8.49 3.72 -5.57
CA ARG A 253 8.43 4.74 -6.64
C ARG A 253 9.64 4.70 -7.59
N ALA A 254 10.79 4.23 -7.10
CA ALA A 254 12.01 4.05 -7.89
C ALA A 254 11.84 3.01 -9.01
N ILE A 255 10.98 2.00 -8.83
CA ILE A 255 10.76 0.95 -9.83
C ILE A 255 9.75 1.36 -10.90
N SER A 256 8.87 2.32 -10.62
CA SER A 256 7.78 2.74 -11.51
C SER A 256 8.26 3.06 -12.94
N ALA A 257 9.41 3.71 -13.08
CA ALA A 257 9.96 4.05 -14.41
C ALA A 257 10.31 2.78 -15.24
N ARG A 258 10.91 1.77 -14.61
CA ARG A 258 11.23 0.49 -15.25
C ARG A 258 9.96 -0.32 -15.54
N TYR A 259 8.98 -0.24 -14.65
CA TYR A 259 7.68 -0.88 -14.84
C TYR A 259 6.89 -0.27 -16.00
N LEU A 260 7.06 1.03 -16.29
CA LEU A 260 6.38 1.72 -17.40
C LEU A 260 7.07 1.55 -18.76
N GLU A 261 8.27 0.98 -18.83
CA GLU A 261 9.02 0.83 -20.08
C GLU A 261 8.23 -0.05 -21.07
N GLY A 262 7.82 0.52 -22.21
CA GLY A 262 6.96 -0.18 -23.19
C GLY A 262 5.47 -0.21 -22.82
N HIS A 263 5.10 0.28 -21.63
CA HIS A 263 3.73 0.25 -21.08
C HIS A 263 3.25 1.66 -20.68
N PRO A 264 3.19 2.62 -21.63
CA PRO A 264 2.83 4.00 -21.31
C PRO A 264 1.43 4.05 -20.67
N SER A 265 1.32 4.75 -19.53
CA SER A 265 0.09 4.80 -18.74
C SER A 265 -0.44 3.40 -18.36
N LEU A 266 0.48 2.50 -18.00
CA LEU A 266 0.25 1.13 -17.55
C LEU A 266 -0.51 0.23 -18.53
N LYS A 267 -0.44 0.51 -19.84
CA LYS A 267 -1.03 -0.34 -20.88
C LYS A 267 -0.52 -1.77 -20.78
N GLY A 268 -1.40 -2.74 -20.54
CA GLY A 268 -1.04 -4.16 -20.43
C GLY A 268 -0.38 -4.58 -19.11
N ARG A 269 -0.30 -3.69 -18.11
CA ARG A 269 0.22 -4.00 -16.77
C ARG A 269 -0.86 -4.51 -15.84
N VAL A 270 -0.47 -5.31 -14.85
CA VAL A 270 -1.41 -5.88 -13.86
C VAL A 270 -1.55 -4.96 -12.65
N ALA A 271 -0.43 -4.47 -12.12
CA ALA A 271 -0.39 -3.58 -10.95
C ALA A 271 -0.43 -2.08 -11.28
N PHE A 272 -0.95 -1.28 -10.34
CA PHE A 272 -0.87 0.18 -10.34
C PHE A 272 0.44 0.65 -9.70
N THR A 273 1.16 1.56 -10.34
CA THR A 273 2.39 2.17 -9.81
C THR A 273 2.10 3.21 -8.73
N ASN A 274 3.02 3.34 -7.76
CA ASN A 274 3.07 4.48 -6.85
C ASN A 274 3.43 5.74 -7.64
N ALA A 275 2.40 6.50 -7.99
CA ALA A 275 2.48 7.58 -8.95
C ALA A 275 3.33 8.75 -8.44
N LYS A 276 3.99 9.43 -9.39
CA LYS A 276 4.71 10.66 -9.11
C LYS A 276 3.74 11.84 -9.20
N VAL A 277 3.69 12.64 -8.14
CA VAL A 277 3.10 13.99 -8.15
C VAL A 277 4.24 14.97 -7.98
N ASP A 278 4.38 15.90 -8.93
CA ASP A 278 5.41 16.92 -8.85
C ASP A 278 5.07 18.02 -7.82
N PRO A 279 6.02 18.91 -7.47
CA PRO A 279 5.78 19.97 -6.48
C PRO A 279 4.67 20.96 -6.87
N ASN A 280 4.26 21.02 -8.14
CA ASN A 280 3.18 21.86 -8.63
C ASN A 280 1.82 21.14 -8.59
N GLY A 281 1.78 19.89 -8.09
CA GLY A 281 0.58 19.07 -8.03
C GLY A 281 0.24 18.37 -9.35
N VAL A 282 1.15 18.35 -10.32
CA VAL A 282 0.94 17.64 -11.59
C VAL A 282 1.32 16.18 -11.41
N ALA A 283 0.33 15.30 -11.58
CA ALA A 283 0.51 13.86 -11.49
C ALA A 283 0.86 13.26 -12.86
N SER A 284 1.65 12.18 -12.87
CA SER A 284 2.02 11.46 -14.09
C SER A 284 0.81 10.83 -14.81
N ASP A 285 0.97 10.46 -16.09
CA ASP A 285 -0.12 9.90 -16.91
C ASP A 285 -0.65 8.55 -16.40
N ASP A 286 0.15 7.81 -15.65
CA ASP A 286 -0.19 6.57 -14.96
C ASP A 286 -0.80 6.78 -13.56
N ALA A 287 -1.01 8.03 -13.11
CA ALA A 287 -1.44 8.29 -11.75
C ALA A 287 -2.83 7.75 -11.43
N ALA A 288 -2.88 6.84 -10.46
CA ALA A 288 -4.11 6.26 -9.92
C ALA A 288 -3.96 5.88 -8.44
N PHE A 289 -2.80 5.35 -8.07
CA PHE A 289 -2.42 5.00 -6.70
C PHE A 289 -1.23 5.85 -6.24
N ILE A 290 -1.26 6.29 -4.97
CA ILE A 290 -0.17 7.03 -4.34
C ILE A 290 0.04 6.49 -2.93
N GLU A 291 1.29 6.17 -2.62
CA GLU A 291 1.69 5.98 -1.23
C GLU A 291 2.14 7.31 -0.61
N MET A 292 1.63 7.60 0.58
CA MET A 292 1.95 8.81 1.35
C MET A 292 2.11 8.47 2.83
N ASN A 293 3.19 7.79 3.18
CA ASN A 293 3.43 7.33 4.56
C ASN A 293 3.70 8.45 5.54
N ASP A 294 4.47 9.47 5.14
CA ASP A 294 5.00 10.50 6.04
C ASP A 294 4.44 11.91 5.75
N GLY A 295 3.39 12.00 4.93
CA GLY A 295 2.73 13.26 4.60
C GLY A 295 1.74 13.74 5.67
N PRO A 296 1.48 15.06 5.77
CA PRO A 296 0.43 15.57 6.64
C PRO A 296 -0.96 15.17 6.11
N GLY A 297 -1.94 15.08 7.02
CA GLY A 297 -3.29 14.58 6.69
C GLY A 297 -4.06 15.41 5.66
N ASP A 298 -3.79 16.71 5.57
CA ASP A 298 -4.38 17.61 4.57
C ASP A 298 -3.83 17.35 3.16
N ALA A 299 -2.54 17.03 3.02
CA ALA A 299 -1.95 16.60 1.76
C ALA A 299 -2.56 15.27 1.28
N ILE A 300 -2.76 14.31 2.19
CA ILE A 300 -3.45 13.06 1.89
C ILE A 300 -4.90 13.34 1.46
N THR A 301 -5.62 14.17 2.21
CA THR A 301 -7.00 14.58 1.89
C THR A 301 -7.08 15.20 0.50
N ALA A 302 -6.11 16.04 0.12
CA ALA A 302 -6.07 16.68 -1.20
C ALA A 302 -5.87 15.67 -2.34
N LEU A 303 -5.09 14.61 -2.14
CA LEU A 303 -4.94 13.53 -3.13
C LEU A 303 -6.20 12.68 -3.24
N VAL A 304 -6.78 12.32 -2.10
CA VAL A 304 -8.02 11.54 -2.02
C VAL A 304 -9.18 12.26 -2.73
N ARG A 305 -9.32 13.58 -2.56
CA ARG A 305 -10.31 14.40 -3.26
C ARG A 305 -10.11 14.48 -4.77
N GLN A 306 -8.90 14.23 -5.26
CA GLN A 306 -8.63 14.14 -6.70
C GLN A 306 -9.00 12.77 -7.30
N GLY A 307 -9.49 11.83 -6.49
CA GLY A 307 -9.95 10.52 -6.94
C GLY A 307 -8.88 9.42 -6.90
N TYR A 308 -7.65 9.73 -6.49
CA TYR A 308 -6.60 8.72 -6.34
C TYR A 308 -6.89 7.76 -5.17
N LEU A 309 -6.46 6.51 -5.32
CA LEU A 309 -6.28 5.63 -4.18
C LEU A 309 -5.03 6.06 -3.40
N VAL A 310 -5.15 6.20 -2.09
CA VAL A 310 -4.04 6.59 -1.23
C VAL A 310 -3.85 5.57 -0.12
N ARG A 311 -2.62 5.09 0.03
CA ARG A 311 -2.15 4.31 1.19
C ARG A 311 -1.31 5.19 2.10
N THR A 312 -1.51 5.05 3.40
CA THR A 312 -0.68 5.65 4.45
C THR A 312 -0.53 4.68 5.63
N ARG A 313 0.33 5.01 6.60
CA ARG A 313 0.59 4.20 7.78
C ARG A 313 0.13 4.88 9.06
N SER A 314 -0.43 4.10 9.97
CA SER A 314 -0.78 4.54 11.33
C SER A 314 0.38 4.52 12.32
N ASP A 315 1.46 3.83 11.99
CA ASP A 315 2.62 3.55 12.83
C ASP A 315 3.85 3.23 11.97
N ALA A 316 5.05 3.36 12.54
CA ALA A 316 6.31 2.99 11.90
C ALA A 316 7.37 2.55 12.91
N ASP A 317 8.18 1.56 12.55
CA ASP A 317 9.27 1.00 13.37
C ASP A 317 8.81 0.63 14.80
N THR A 318 7.54 0.25 14.92
CA THR A 318 6.82 -0.02 16.18
C THR A 318 6.87 1.11 17.23
N LYS A 319 7.28 2.34 16.85
CA LYS A 319 7.50 3.48 17.76
C LYS A 319 6.21 3.93 18.42
N GLU A 320 5.17 4.17 17.62
CA GLU A 320 3.85 4.59 18.09
C GLU A 320 3.24 3.53 19.01
N ALA A 321 3.36 2.25 18.66
CA ALA A 321 2.85 1.15 19.47
C ALA A 321 3.54 1.03 20.82
N ARG A 322 4.87 1.09 20.87
CA ARG A 322 5.62 1.06 22.15
C ARG A 322 5.34 2.27 23.04
N ALA A 323 5.07 3.44 22.45
CA ALA A 323 4.71 4.65 23.18
C ALA A 323 3.21 4.75 23.50
N ASN A 324 2.38 3.85 22.95
CA ASN A 324 0.93 3.97 22.90
C ASN A 324 0.45 5.35 22.36
N ASP A 325 1.14 5.87 21.35
CA ASP A 325 0.87 7.18 20.76
C ASP A 325 -0.07 7.04 19.55
N THR A 326 -1.31 7.51 19.70
CA THR A 326 -2.34 7.33 18.67
C THR A 326 -2.41 8.46 17.64
N ARG A 327 -1.59 9.50 17.75
CA ARG A 327 -1.74 10.70 16.91
C ARG A 327 -1.63 10.41 15.42
N ARG A 328 -0.66 9.57 15.01
CA ARG A 328 -0.48 9.17 13.61
C ARG A 328 -1.65 8.34 13.10
N ARG A 329 -2.11 7.36 13.89
CA ARG A 329 -3.32 6.57 13.62
C ARG A 329 -4.54 7.45 13.38
N ASP A 330 -4.81 8.39 14.30
CA ASP A 330 -6.00 9.23 14.26
C ASP A 330 -5.96 10.19 13.05
N MET A 331 -4.78 10.72 12.72
CA MET A 331 -4.53 11.49 11.49
C MET A 331 -4.79 10.65 10.24
N ALA A 332 -4.20 9.45 10.15
CA ALA A 332 -4.33 8.56 9.00
C ALA A 332 -5.80 8.20 8.75
N LEU A 333 -6.54 7.79 9.80
CA LEU A 333 -7.96 7.46 9.70
C LEU A 333 -8.81 8.67 9.30
N GLY A 334 -8.49 9.87 9.79
CA GLY A 334 -9.21 11.12 9.47
C GLY A 334 -8.91 11.69 8.07
N SER A 335 -7.76 11.36 7.48
CA SER A 335 -7.28 11.91 6.21
C SER A 335 -8.07 11.46 4.97
N GLY A 336 -8.87 10.40 5.10
CA GLY A 336 -9.55 9.77 3.98
C GLY A 336 -8.68 8.88 3.10
N ALA A 337 -7.43 8.58 3.47
CA ALA A 337 -6.68 7.50 2.81
C ALA A 337 -7.53 6.22 2.77
N GLN A 338 -7.59 5.55 1.62
CA GLN A 338 -8.41 4.34 1.46
C GLN A 338 -7.80 3.16 2.20
N MET A 339 -6.47 3.11 2.31
CA MET A 339 -5.74 2.04 2.99
C MET A 339 -4.92 2.65 4.13
N VAL A 340 -5.21 2.24 5.36
CA VAL A 340 -4.40 2.59 6.54
C VAL A 340 -3.70 1.33 7.02
N SER A 341 -2.40 1.23 6.73
CA SER A 341 -1.57 0.08 7.09
C SER A 341 -1.01 0.21 8.50
N THR A 342 -0.94 -0.91 9.21
CA THR A 342 -0.44 -1.00 10.60
C THR A 342 0.30 -2.31 10.84
N ASP A 343 1.23 -2.33 11.81
CA ASP A 343 1.75 -3.57 12.37
C ASP A 343 0.80 -4.15 13.46
N TYR A 344 -0.23 -3.40 13.87
CA TYR A 344 -1.09 -3.69 15.05
C TYR A 344 -2.60 -3.61 14.73
N PRO A 345 -3.12 -4.48 13.85
CA PRO A 345 -4.55 -4.55 13.55
C PRO A 345 -5.36 -4.98 14.80
N ALA A 346 -6.69 -4.86 14.73
CA ALA A 346 -7.59 -5.26 15.82
C ALA A 346 -7.38 -6.69 16.35
N SER A 347 -6.96 -7.62 15.49
CA SER A 347 -6.66 -9.01 15.84
C SER A 347 -5.33 -9.19 16.57
N GLU A 348 -4.44 -8.20 16.53
CA GLU A 348 -3.05 -8.29 16.99
C GLU A 348 -2.64 -6.99 17.72
N PRO A 349 -3.33 -6.61 18.81
CA PRO A 349 -3.01 -5.39 19.55
C PRO A 349 -1.62 -5.48 20.20
N ALA A 350 -0.94 -4.34 20.30
CA ALA A 350 0.32 -4.24 21.03
C ALA A 350 0.11 -4.51 22.53
N ALA A 351 1.15 -4.96 23.22
CA ALA A 351 1.12 -5.18 24.68
C ALA A 351 0.80 -3.90 25.49
N THR A 352 1.05 -2.73 24.92
CA THR A 352 0.73 -1.41 25.47
C THR A 352 -0.76 -1.05 25.36
N GLY A 353 -1.54 -1.82 24.61
CA GLY A 353 -2.91 -1.52 24.24
C GLY A 353 -3.06 -0.73 22.94
N PHE A 354 -1.96 -0.39 22.25
CA PHE A 354 -2.04 0.24 20.92
C PHE A 354 -2.68 -0.72 19.92
N VAL A 355 -3.68 -0.21 19.20
CA VAL A 355 -4.46 -0.98 18.22
C VAL A 355 -5.04 -0.05 17.18
N VAL A 356 -5.15 -0.55 15.95
CA VAL A 356 -5.73 0.17 14.82
C VAL A 356 -6.95 -0.59 14.30
N SER A 357 -8.08 0.10 14.30
CA SER A 357 -9.36 -0.41 13.80
C SER A 357 -10.17 0.73 13.18
N LEU A 358 -11.10 0.38 12.29
CA LEU A 358 -12.02 1.37 11.74
C LEU A 358 -12.97 1.87 12.83
N PRO A 359 -13.20 3.19 12.93
CA PRO A 359 -14.28 3.72 13.75
C PRO A 359 -15.63 3.12 13.34
N GLY A 360 -16.35 2.55 14.32
CA GLY A 360 -17.59 1.81 14.08
C GLY A 360 -17.40 0.31 13.84
N GLY A 361 -16.15 -0.18 13.75
CA GLY A 361 -15.82 -1.58 13.51
C GLY A 361 -16.02 -2.03 12.06
N GLY A 362 -15.93 -3.34 11.83
CA GLY A 362 -16.04 -3.96 10.51
C GLY A 362 -14.76 -3.91 9.67
N ALA A 363 -14.77 -4.60 8.53
CA ALA A 363 -13.63 -4.71 7.61
C ALA A 363 -13.48 -3.50 6.67
N ALA A 364 -14.57 -2.76 6.45
CA ALA A 364 -14.61 -1.57 5.62
C ALA A 364 -15.62 -0.56 6.15
N ARG A 365 -15.34 0.73 5.96
CA ARG A 365 -16.26 1.82 6.24
C ARG A 365 -16.36 2.78 5.06
N CYS A 366 -17.41 3.59 5.04
CA CYS A 366 -17.50 4.72 4.14
C CYS A 366 -16.33 5.67 4.37
N ASN A 367 -15.68 6.10 3.30
CA ASN A 367 -14.57 7.03 3.37
C ASN A 367 -15.03 8.37 3.98
N PRO A 368 -14.38 8.89 5.05
CA PRO A 368 -14.84 10.08 5.75
C PRO A 368 -14.69 11.38 4.93
N VAL A 369 -13.96 11.35 3.81
CA VAL A 369 -13.71 12.52 2.96
C VAL A 369 -14.51 12.45 1.66
N THR A 370 -14.60 11.28 1.03
CA THR A 370 -15.12 11.14 -0.35
C THR A 370 -16.42 10.39 -0.47
N ALA A 371 -16.86 9.66 0.57
CA ALA A 371 -18.14 8.98 0.52
C ALA A 371 -19.28 9.99 0.60
N GLY A 372 -20.30 9.81 -0.25
CA GLY A 372 -21.51 10.64 -0.19
C GLY A 372 -22.32 10.42 1.09
N ALA A 373 -23.18 11.37 1.44
CA ALA A 373 -24.00 11.35 2.67
C ALA A 373 -24.91 10.10 2.82
N ASN A 374 -25.20 9.41 1.71
CA ASN A 374 -26.02 8.20 1.71
C ASN A 374 -25.21 6.90 1.85
N CYS A 375 -23.88 6.98 1.97
CA CYS A 375 -23.05 5.80 2.19
C CYS A 375 -23.27 5.28 3.62
N VAL A 376 -23.61 3.99 3.73
CA VAL A 376 -23.79 3.31 5.00
C VAL A 376 -22.68 2.26 5.14
N SER A 377 -21.89 2.37 6.22
CA SER A 377 -20.74 1.47 6.43
C SER A 377 -21.18 0.03 6.72
N GLN A 378 -22.34 -0.15 7.36
CA GLN A 378 -22.89 -1.46 7.66
C GLN A 378 -23.21 -2.22 6.36
N GLY A 379 -22.65 -3.43 6.23
CA GLY A 379 -22.86 -4.29 5.07
C GLY A 379 -22.11 -3.87 3.79
N LEU A 380 -21.13 -2.97 3.91
CA LEU A 380 -20.18 -2.71 2.84
C LEU A 380 -19.36 -3.95 2.51
N ASP A 381 -18.95 -4.72 3.51
CA ASP A 381 -18.30 -6.02 3.36
C ASP A 381 -19.32 -7.13 3.69
N ARG A 382 -19.35 -8.22 2.92
CA ARG A 382 -20.41 -9.24 2.97
C ARG A 382 -19.86 -10.66 2.85
#